data_AF-A0A5E4IZK2-F1
#
_entry.id   AF-A0A5E4IZK2-F1
#
_cell.length_a   1.000
_cell.length_b   1.000
_cell.length_c   1.000
_cell.angle_alpha   90.00
_cell.angle_beta   90.00
_cell.angle_gamma   90.00
#
_symmetry.space_group_name_H-M   'P 1'
#
loop_
_entity.id
_entity.type
_entity.pdbx_description
1 polymer ?
#
loop_
_entity_poly.entity_id
_entity_poly.type
_entity_poly.pdbx_seq_one_letter_code
_entity_poly.pdbx_strand_id
1 'polypeptide(L)'
;MTDSDLQRSIEAMKSILQPLRQDEFSERLYKVSFYVYSVAKSWNACRSYLSDLKRKDAADPGKISQAMQARVESFQASVKNALGFARINLDAAMVLALERLVWRPKSAGRQDEQRKAGALQKVFDGMPEPGKAMLQHYRDTSDPLDKWLVAGPWGHEYLKKRHIDSEALNLELCEMLACGGSAAGKVALSYSRLYRAIGDVEEAALKMQEV
;
A
#
# COMPACT_ATOMS: atom_id res chain seq x y z
N MET A 1 10.01 -18.94 -11.57
CA MET A 1 8.85 -18.07 -11.86
C MET A 1 9.09 -17.36 -13.18
N THR A 2 8.09 -17.33 -14.08
CA THR A 2 8.25 -16.86 -15.48
C THR A 2 7.69 -15.44 -15.66
N ASP A 3 7.92 -14.80 -16.82
CA ASP A 3 7.29 -13.51 -17.20
C ASP A 3 5.78 -13.48 -16.91
N SER A 4 5.14 -14.65 -16.95
CA SER A 4 3.72 -14.80 -16.65
C SER A 4 3.34 -14.44 -15.22
N ASP A 5 4.23 -14.60 -14.25
CA ASP A 5 3.93 -14.35 -12.83
C ASP A 5 3.90 -12.85 -12.53
N LEU A 6 4.89 -12.09 -13.02
CA LEU A 6 4.87 -10.61 -12.93
C LEU A 6 3.64 -10.04 -13.65
N GLN A 7 3.35 -10.53 -14.86
CA GLN A 7 2.19 -10.08 -15.62
C GLN A 7 0.87 -10.43 -14.90
N ARG A 8 0.79 -11.61 -14.27
CA ARG A 8 -0.37 -12.04 -13.48
C ARG A 8 -0.57 -11.13 -12.25
N SER A 9 0.50 -10.81 -11.51
CA SER A 9 0.42 -9.89 -10.37
C SER A 9 -0.03 -8.48 -10.79
N ILE A 10 0.47 -7.98 -11.93
CA ILE A 10 0.07 -6.68 -12.47
C ILE A 10 -1.41 -6.68 -12.92
N GLU A 11 -1.87 -7.73 -13.58
CA GLU A 11 -3.29 -7.83 -14.00
C GLU A 11 -4.23 -8.02 -12.80
N ALA A 12 -3.82 -8.80 -11.80
CA ALA A 12 -4.53 -8.89 -10.52
C ALA A 12 -4.67 -7.51 -9.88
N MET A 13 -3.60 -6.71 -9.88
CA MET A 13 -3.63 -5.35 -9.36
C MET A 13 -4.60 -4.45 -10.12
N LYS A 14 -4.58 -4.52 -11.45
CA LYS A 14 -5.51 -3.77 -12.30
C LYS A 14 -6.97 -4.11 -12.00
N SER A 15 -7.28 -5.39 -11.81
CA SER A 15 -8.64 -5.85 -11.53
C SER A 15 -9.20 -5.24 -10.24
N ILE A 16 -8.36 -5.03 -9.23
CA ILE A 16 -8.75 -4.40 -7.96
C ILE A 16 -8.89 -2.88 -8.12
N LEU A 17 -7.99 -2.24 -8.86
CA LEU A 17 -7.98 -0.79 -9.02
C LEU A 17 -9.10 -0.27 -9.94
N GLN A 18 -9.46 -1.03 -10.99
CA GLN A 18 -10.44 -0.59 -11.99
C GLN A 18 -11.78 -0.10 -11.40
N PRO A 19 -12.45 -0.83 -10.48
CA PRO A 19 -13.70 -0.36 -9.88
C PRO A 19 -13.54 0.83 -8.92
N LEU A 20 -12.31 1.15 -8.50
CA LEU A 20 -12.02 2.22 -7.53
C LEU A 20 -11.67 3.56 -8.18
N ARG A 21 -11.45 3.59 -9.50
CA ARG A 21 -11.01 4.79 -10.25
C ARG A 21 -12.12 5.82 -10.49
N GLN A 22 -13.14 5.83 -9.65
CA GLN A 22 -14.23 6.80 -9.73
C GLN A 22 -13.99 7.94 -8.74
N ASP A 23 -14.50 9.12 -9.07
CA ASP A 23 -14.57 10.28 -8.19
C ASP A 23 -13.20 10.83 -7.71
N GLU A 24 -13.18 11.39 -6.50
CA GLU A 24 -12.09 12.20 -5.92
C GLU A 24 -10.80 11.42 -5.61
N PHE A 25 -10.84 10.08 -5.63
CA PHE A 25 -9.67 9.23 -5.37
C PHE A 25 -8.91 8.82 -6.63
N SER A 26 -9.50 9.09 -7.81
CA SER A 26 -9.04 8.61 -9.12
C SER A 26 -7.59 9.00 -9.43
N GLU A 27 -7.16 10.22 -9.13
CA GLU A 27 -5.79 10.69 -9.41
C GLU A 27 -4.74 9.86 -8.66
N ARG A 28 -4.99 9.58 -7.37
CA ARG A 28 -4.07 8.81 -6.53
C ARG A 28 -4.03 7.35 -6.96
N LEU A 29 -5.18 6.74 -7.20
CA LEU A 29 -5.28 5.35 -7.65
C LEU A 29 -4.74 5.14 -9.08
N TYR A 30 -4.82 6.17 -9.93
CA TYR A 30 -4.13 6.20 -11.22
C TYR A 30 -2.62 6.16 -11.04
N LYS A 31 -2.06 6.97 -10.13
CA LYS A 31 -0.62 6.95 -9.81
C LYS A 31 -0.17 5.58 -9.29
N VAL A 32 -0.94 4.92 -8.41
CA VAL A 32 -0.66 3.54 -7.97
C VAL A 32 -0.49 2.63 -9.19
N SER A 33 -1.47 2.68 -10.09
CA SER A 33 -1.44 1.88 -11.31
C SER A 33 -0.22 2.20 -12.18
N PHE A 34 0.04 3.48 -12.43
CA PHE A 34 1.16 3.96 -13.24
C PHE A 34 2.50 3.41 -12.74
N TYR A 35 2.75 3.52 -11.43
CA TYR A 35 4.00 3.04 -10.84
C TYR A 35 4.10 1.51 -10.89
N VAL A 36 3.02 0.78 -10.63
CA VAL A 36 3.00 -0.69 -10.80
C VAL A 36 3.30 -1.09 -12.25
N TYR A 37 2.66 -0.45 -13.25
CA TYR A 37 2.93 -0.74 -14.66
C TYR A 37 4.35 -0.36 -15.10
N SER A 38 4.96 0.64 -14.48
CA SER A 38 6.35 1.01 -14.76
C SER A 38 7.35 -0.11 -14.43
N VAL A 39 6.99 -1.04 -13.53
CA VAL A 39 7.79 -2.24 -13.23
C VAL A 39 7.87 -3.16 -14.45
N ALA A 40 6.76 -3.44 -15.13
CA ALA A 40 6.78 -4.26 -16.35
C ALA A 40 7.65 -3.64 -17.45
N LYS A 41 7.57 -2.31 -17.62
CA LYS A 41 8.42 -1.59 -18.58
C LYS A 41 9.90 -1.69 -18.20
N SER A 42 10.22 -1.52 -16.92
CA SER A 42 11.58 -1.63 -16.40
C SER A 42 12.14 -3.05 -16.55
N TRP A 43 11.29 -4.06 -16.33
CA TRP A 43 11.63 -5.47 -16.51
C TRP A 43 11.98 -5.77 -17.97
N ASN A 44 11.12 -5.37 -18.91
CA ASN A 44 11.37 -5.57 -20.34
C ASN A 44 12.68 -4.91 -20.79
N ALA A 45 12.98 -3.71 -20.29
CA ALA A 45 14.23 -3.01 -20.57
C ALA A 45 15.46 -3.65 -19.91
N CYS A 46 15.30 -4.27 -18.74
CA CYS A 46 16.36 -5.04 -18.08
C CYS A 46 16.67 -6.29 -18.91
N ARG A 47 15.63 -7.07 -19.24
CA ARG A 47 15.75 -8.31 -20.01
C ARG A 47 16.35 -8.10 -21.39
N SER A 48 15.90 -7.10 -22.14
CA SER A 48 16.46 -6.79 -23.47
C SER A 48 17.96 -6.57 -23.38
N TYR A 49 18.39 -5.74 -22.43
CA TYR A 49 19.81 -5.46 -22.19
C TYR A 49 20.60 -6.72 -21.81
N LEU A 50 20.08 -7.55 -20.91
CA LEU A 50 20.73 -8.81 -20.52
C LEU A 50 20.85 -9.77 -21.71
N SER A 51 19.83 -9.83 -22.58
CA SER A 51 19.86 -10.66 -23.79
C SER A 51 20.89 -10.16 -24.81
N ASP A 52 21.02 -8.84 -24.96
CA ASP A 52 22.00 -8.23 -25.85
C ASP A 52 23.43 -8.45 -25.35
N LEU A 53 23.65 -8.39 -24.03
CA LEU A 53 24.92 -8.75 -23.42
C LEU A 53 25.27 -10.23 -23.62
N LYS A 54 24.31 -11.15 -23.48
CA LYS A 54 24.54 -12.59 -23.74
C LYS A 54 24.84 -12.89 -25.22
N ARG A 55 24.28 -12.11 -26.15
CA ARG A 55 24.52 -12.25 -27.60
C ARG A 55 25.85 -11.65 -28.05
N LYS A 56 26.28 -10.58 -27.39
CA LYS A 56 27.61 -9.99 -27.57
C LYS A 56 28.60 -10.85 -26.80
N ASP A 57 28.91 -12.01 -27.36
CA ASP A 57 29.95 -12.92 -26.89
C ASP A 57 31.27 -12.13 -26.79
N ALA A 58 31.57 -11.59 -25.60
CA ALA A 58 32.67 -10.64 -25.43
C ALA A 58 33.86 -11.34 -24.79
N ALA A 59 35.04 -11.06 -25.35
CA ALA A 59 36.34 -11.62 -25.01
C ALA A 59 36.80 -11.48 -23.54
N ASP A 60 35.96 -10.95 -22.64
CA ASP A 60 36.24 -10.72 -21.21
C ASP A 60 34.99 -11.07 -20.36
N PRO A 61 34.88 -12.34 -19.91
CA PRO A 61 33.75 -12.81 -19.11
C PRO A 61 33.55 -12.04 -17.79
N GLY A 62 34.63 -11.49 -17.21
CA GLY A 62 34.57 -10.73 -15.97
C GLY A 62 33.80 -9.42 -16.11
N LYS A 63 34.04 -8.69 -17.22
CA LYS A 63 33.32 -7.45 -17.52
C LYS A 63 31.85 -7.67 -17.85
N ILE A 64 31.51 -8.75 -18.54
CA ILE A 64 30.11 -9.10 -18.82
C ILE A 64 29.36 -9.37 -17.50
N SER A 65 29.94 -10.19 -16.63
CA SER A 65 29.35 -10.51 -15.32
C SER A 65 29.08 -9.25 -14.49
N GLN A 66 30.05 -8.34 -14.42
CA GLN A 66 29.90 -7.07 -13.71
C GLN A 66 28.81 -6.17 -14.32
N ALA A 67 28.73 -6.08 -15.65
CA ALA A 67 27.71 -5.29 -16.34
C ALA A 67 26.30 -5.87 -16.17
N MET A 68 26.17 -7.20 -16.14
CA MET A 68 24.92 -7.89 -15.85
C MET A 68 24.47 -7.61 -14.41
N GLN A 69 25.38 -7.75 -13.45
CA GLN A 69 25.10 -7.50 -12.04
C GLN A 69 24.65 -6.06 -11.79
N ALA A 70 25.38 -5.08 -12.32
CA ALA A 70 25.04 -3.66 -12.20
C ALA A 70 23.66 -3.34 -12.82
N ARG A 71 23.30 -4.02 -13.93
CA ARG A 71 21.98 -3.84 -14.54
C ARG A 71 20.86 -4.39 -13.67
N VAL A 72 21.07 -5.56 -13.06
CA VAL A 72 20.11 -6.19 -12.16
C VAL A 72 19.90 -5.32 -10.92
N GLU A 73 20.97 -4.83 -10.31
CA GLU A 73 20.90 -3.92 -9.15
C GLU A 73 20.15 -2.62 -9.49
N SER A 74 20.44 -2.03 -10.65
CA SER A 74 19.72 -0.85 -11.15
C SER A 74 18.22 -1.13 -11.33
N PHE A 75 17.86 -2.29 -11.86
CA PHE A 75 16.46 -2.72 -11.99
C PHE A 75 15.81 -2.88 -10.60
N GLN A 76 16.46 -3.56 -9.65
CA GLN A 76 15.95 -3.72 -8.29
C GLN A 76 15.68 -2.38 -7.61
N ALA A 77 16.61 -1.43 -7.71
CA ALA A 77 16.44 -0.09 -7.16
C ALA A 77 15.24 0.62 -7.82
N SER A 78 15.09 0.50 -9.14
CA SER A 78 13.94 1.04 -9.88
C SER A 78 12.61 0.45 -9.40
N VAL A 79 12.54 -0.87 -9.22
CA VAL A 79 11.34 -1.57 -8.71
C VAL A 79 10.98 -1.07 -7.31
N LYS A 80 11.94 -1.06 -6.38
CA LYS A 80 11.72 -0.58 -5.01
C LYS A 80 11.22 0.86 -4.98
N ASN A 81 11.82 1.73 -5.79
CA ASN A 81 11.41 3.13 -5.88
C ASN A 81 9.99 3.28 -6.45
N ALA A 82 9.69 2.61 -7.56
CA ALA A 82 8.37 2.67 -8.18
C ALA A 82 7.28 2.16 -7.22
N LEU A 83 7.48 1.00 -6.61
CA LEU A 83 6.50 0.42 -5.68
C LEU A 83 6.41 1.20 -4.36
N GLY A 84 7.49 1.86 -3.93
CA GLY A 84 7.46 2.86 -2.87
C GLY A 84 6.50 4.01 -3.19
N PHE A 85 6.59 4.59 -4.40
CA PHE A 85 5.65 5.62 -4.83
C PHE A 85 4.21 5.11 -4.98
N ALA A 86 4.02 3.85 -5.39
CA ALA A 86 2.71 3.22 -5.41
C ALA A 86 2.10 3.17 -4.00
N ARG A 87 2.86 2.71 -3.00
CA ARG A 87 2.41 2.68 -1.58
C ARG A 87 2.08 4.06 -1.04
N ILE A 88 2.91 5.08 -1.31
CA ILE A 88 2.64 6.47 -0.90
C ILE A 88 1.31 6.97 -1.47
N ASN A 89 1.02 6.68 -2.74
CA ASN A 89 -0.25 7.12 -3.34
C ASN A 89 -1.45 6.32 -2.83
N LEU A 90 -1.26 5.04 -2.51
CA LEU A 90 -2.29 4.21 -1.87
C LEU A 90 -2.62 4.73 -0.47
N ASP A 91 -1.60 5.02 0.34
CA ASP A 91 -1.76 5.62 1.68
C ASP A 91 -2.46 6.98 1.60
N ALA A 92 -2.09 7.83 0.64
CA ALA A 92 -2.77 9.11 0.43
C ALA A 92 -4.25 8.93 0.05
N ALA A 93 -4.59 7.95 -0.79
CA ALA A 93 -5.98 7.64 -1.13
C ALA A 93 -6.74 7.13 0.10
N MET A 94 -6.10 6.32 0.93
CA MET A 94 -6.68 5.81 2.18
C MET A 94 -6.96 6.94 3.17
N VAL A 95 -6.00 7.84 3.42
CA VAL A 95 -6.18 8.99 4.31
C VAL A 95 -7.36 9.86 3.85
N LEU A 96 -7.42 10.18 2.55
CA LEU A 96 -8.54 10.94 1.99
C LEU A 96 -9.88 10.21 2.17
N ALA A 97 -9.92 8.89 1.97
CA ALA A 97 -11.11 8.11 2.18
C ALA A 97 -11.56 8.16 3.65
N LEU A 98 -10.64 8.01 4.60
CA LEU A 98 -10.96 8.07 6.03
C LEU A 98 -11.44 9.45 6.48
N GLU A 99 -10.89 10.53 5.92
CA GLU A 99 -11.36 11.90 6.17
C GLU A 99 -12.79 12.13 5.67
N ARG A 100 -13.24 11.36 4.67
CA ARG A 100 -14.63 11.38 4.17
C ARG A 100 -15.58 10.51 4.97
N LEU A 101 -15.09 9.36 5.46
CA LEU A 101 -15.90 8.38 6.17
C LEU A 101 -16.17 8.76 7.62
N VAL A 102 -15.21 9.41 8.28
CA VAL A 102 -15.25 9.59 9.73
C VAL A 102 -15.31 11.07 10.08
N TRP A 103 -16.37 11.45 10.79
CA TRP A 103 -16.61 12.83 11.18
C TRP A 103 -15.56 13.31 12.19
N ARG A 104 -14.86 14.40 11.88
CA ARG A 104 -13.93 15.08 12.79
C ARG A 104 -14.67 16.09 13.68
N PRO A 105 -14.58 15.99 15.02
CA PRO A 105 -15.17 16.98 15.92
C PRO A 105 -14.53 18.36 15.75
N LYS A 106 -15.35 19.39 15.52
CA LYS A 106 -14.88 20.78 15.32
C LYS A 106 -14.32 21.42 16.57
N SER A 107 -14.74 20.95 17.75
CA SER A 107 -14.35 21.49 19.06
C SER A 107 -12.93 21.10 19.49
N ALA A 108 -12.34 20.07 18.88
CA ALA A 108 -11.00 19.60 19.24
C ALA A 108 -9.91 20.39 18.48
N GLY A 109 -9.02 21.01 19.24
CA GLY A 109 -7.80 21.61 18.69
C GLY A 109 -6.70 20.58 18.46
N ARG A 110 -5.65 20.95 17.71
CA ARG A 110 -4.51 20.06 17.45
C ARG A 110 -3.84 19.51 18.72
N GLN A 111 -3.80 20.30 19.79
CA GLN A 111 -3.22 19.87 21.06
C GLN A 111 -4.06 18.76 21.71
N ASP A 112 -5.40 18.86 21.63
CA ASP A 112 -6.30 17.83 22.14
C ASP A 112 -6.14 16.53 21.37
N GLU A 113 -6.09 16.62 20.04
CA GLU A 113 -5.83 15.49 19.16
C GLU A 113 -4.52 14.80 19.51
N GLN A 114 -3.43 15.56 19.63
CA GLN A 114 -2.10 15.01 19.92
C GLN A 114 -2.05 14.35 21.31
N ARG A 115 -2.62 15.01 22.32
CA ARG A 115 -2.69 14.47 23.69
C ARG A 115 -3.47 13.17 23.71
N LYS A 116 -4.62 13.12 23.03
CA LYS A 116 -5.50 11.97 23.05
C LYS A 116 -4.99 10.81 22.21
N ALA A 117 -4.46 11.10 21.02
CA ALA A 117 -3.68 10.16 20.22
C ALA A 117 -2.55 9.53 21.03
N GLY A 118 -1.80 10.32 21.81
CA GLY A 118 -0.74 9.81 22.68
C GLY A 118 -1.26 8.91 23.80
N ALA A 119 -2.43 9.21 24.38
CA ALA A 119 -3.06 8.36 25.38
C ALA A 119 -3.54 7.03 24.78
N LEU A 120 -4.26 7.08 23.65
CA LEU A 120 -4.71 5.90 22.92
C LEU A 120 -3.54 5.02 22.48
N GLN A 121 -2.45 5.63 21.98
CA GLN A 121 -1.24 4.91 21.62
C GLN A 121 -0.71 4.09 22.80
N LYS A 122 -0.57 4.69 23.99
CA LYS A 122 -0.09 3.98 25.19
C LYS A 122 -1.01 2.82 25.57
N VAL A 123 -2.32 2.98 25.42
CA VAL A 123 -3.29 1.92 25.69
C VAL A 123 -3.11 0.76 24.71
N PHE A 124 -3.12 1.03 23.41
CA PHE A 124 -3.04 0.00 22.38
C PHE A 124 -1.67 -0.68 22.31
N ASP A 125 -0.58 0.03 22.63
CA ASP A 125 0.77 -0.54 22.71
C ASP A 125 0.90 -1.59 23.83
N GLY A 126 0.04 -1.54 24.85
CA GLY A 126 -0.03 -2.54 25.91
C GLY A 126 -0.92 -3.75 25.58
N MET A 127 -1.60 -3.77 24.43
CA MET A 127 -2.57 -4.82 24.07
C MET A 127 -1.93 -5.89 23.19
N PRO A 128 -2.29 -7.18 23.38
CA PRO A 128 -1.77 -8.27 22.55
C PRO A 128 -2.24 -8.19 21.10
N GLU A 129 -3.45 -7.67 20.87
CA GLU A 129 -4.04 -7.51 19.55
C GLU A 129 -4.54 -6.07 19.34
N PRO A 130 -3.64 -5.11 19.01
CA PRO A 130 -3.99 -3.69 18.95
C PRO A 130 -5.15 -3.37 18.00
N GLY A 131 -5.23 -4.04 16.84
CA GLY A 131 -6.33 -3.84 15.90
C GLY A 131 -7.71 -4.22 16.47
N LYS A 132 -7.79 -5.34 17.21
CA LYS A 132 -9.02 -5.73 17.91
C LYS A 132 -9.35 -4.79 19.07
N ALA A 133 -8.34 -4.38 19.83
CA ALA A 133 -8.50 -3.43 20.92
C ALA A 133 -9.02 -2.07 20.42
N MET A 134 -8.50 -1.59 19.29
CA MET A 134 -9.00 -0.39 18.62
C MET A 134 -10.48 -0.51 18.25
N LEU A 135 -10.87 -1.62 17.62
CA LEU A 135 -12.27 -1.86 17.24
C LEU A 135 -13.20 -1.89 18.46
N GLN A 136 -12.77 -2.57 19.54
CA GLN A 136 -13.52 -2.61 20.78
C GLN A 136 -13.64 -1.22 21.41
N HIS A 137 -12.55 -0.46 21.46
CA HIS A 137 -12.55 0.93 21.94
C HIS A 137 -13.53 1.81 21.16
N TYR A 138 -13.57 1.67 19.84
CA TYR A 138 -14.51 2.41 18.99
C TYR A 138 -15.99 2.12 19.33
N ARG A 139 -16.31 0.86 19.66
CA ARG A 139 -17.66 0.43 20.04
C ARG A 139 -18.06 0.98 21.41
N ASP A 140 -17.13 0.94 22.36
CA ASP A 140 -17.42 1.27 23.77
C ASP A 140 -17.39 2.77 24.05
N THR A 141 -16.55 3.52 23.34
CA THR A 141 -16.41 4.96 23.57
C THR A 141 -17.61 5.73 23.04
N SER A 142 -18.12 6.66 23.84
CA SER A 142 -19.08 7.69 23.38
C SER A 142 -18.38 8.96 22.92
N ASP A 143 -17.06 9.06 23.10
CA ASP A 143 -16.31 10.27 22.82
C ASP A 143 -16.07 10.43 21.31
N PRO A 144 -16.59 11.50 20.68
CA PRO A 144 -16.46 11.68 19.24
C PRO A 144 -15.01 11.83 18.76
N LEU A 145 -14.11 12.37 19.60
CA LEU A 145 -12.71 12.52 19.25
C LEU A 145 -11.99 11.16 19.26
N ASP A 146 -12.35 10.26 20.19
CA ASP A 146 -11.81 8.89 20.17
C ASP A 146 -12.29 8.14 18.94
N LYS A 147 -13.59 8.23 18.62
CA LYS A 147 -14.14 7.60 17.42
C LYS A 147 -13.41 8.08 16.16
N TRP A 148 -13.21 9.39 16.05
CA TRP A 148 -12.49 9.95 14.92
C TRP A 148 -11.02 9.54 14.86
N LEU A 149 -10.30 9.54 15.99
CA LEU A 149 -8.91 9.11 16.01
C LEU A 149 -8.78 7.64 15.60
N VAL A 150 -9.56 6.75 16.21
CA VAL A 150 -9.49 5.30 15.99
C VAL A 150 -9.89 4.91 14.57
N ALA A 151 -11.00 5.45 14.05
CA ALA A 151 -11.48 5.10 12.72
C ALA A 151 -10.87 5.95 11.59
N GLY A 152 -10.20 7.06 11.94
CA GLY A 152 -9.67 8.04 10.98
C GLY A 152 -8.18 7.85 10.65
N PRO A 153 -7.55 8.88 10.05
CA PRO A 153 -6.16 8.82 9.58
C PRO A 153 -5.14 8.42 10.64
N TRP A 154 -5.34 8.82 11.90
CA TRP A 154 -4.42 8.46 12.98
C TRP A 154 -4.41 6.94 13.24
N GLY A 155 -5.58 6.31 13.34
CA GLY A 155 -5.68 4.87 13.58
C GLY A 155 -5.06 4.05 12.45
N HIS A 156 -5.26 4.49 11.21
CA HIS A 156 -4.59 3.90 10.05
C HIS A 156 -3.06 3.98 10.14
N GLU A 157 -2.51 5.17 10.42
CA GLU A 157 -1.07 5.35 10.58
C GLU A 157 -0.51 4.59 11.79
N TYR A 158 -1.28 4.46 12.87
CA TYR A 158 -0.91 3.69 14.06
C TYR A 158 -0.67 2.21 13.71
N LEU A 159 -1.61 1.58 12.99
CA LEU A 159 -1.51 0.19 12.57
C LEU A 159 -0.39 -0.02 11.56
N LYS A 160 -0.28 0.88 10.57
CA LYS A 160 0.74 0.82 9.52
C LYS A 160 2.16 0.84 10.10
N LYS A 161 2.45 1.75 11.04
CA LYS A 161 3.75 1.84 11.73
C LYS A 161 4.13 0.59 12.52
N ARG A 162 3.14 -0.24 12.87
CA ARG A 162 3.31 -1.50 13.61
C ARG A 162 3.22 -2.73 12.71
N HIS A 163 3.10 -2.53 11.40
CA HIS A 163 2.94 -3.60 10.42
C HIS A 163 1.72 -4.51 10.72
N ILE A 164 0.67 -3.93 11.27
CA ILE A 164 -0.59 -4.64 11.56
C ILE A 164 -1.53 -4.47 10.37
N ASP A 165 -2.09 -5.59 9.88
CA ASP A 165 -3.07 -5.55 8.81
C ASP A 165 -4.38 -4.90 9.31
N SER A 166 -4.80 -3.84 8.62
CA SER A 166 -6.05 -3.11 8.91
C SER A 166 -7.31 -3.77 8.35
N GLU A 167 -7.21 -4.92 7.63
CA GLU A 167 -8.35 -5.51 6.90
C GLU A 167 -9.57 -5.75 7.79
N ALA A 168 -9.38 -6.45 8.92
CA ALA A 168 -10.46 -6.73 9.86
C ALA A 168 -11.07 -5.46 10.46
N LEU A 169 -10.22 -4.47 10.82
CA LEU A 169 -10.68 -3.20 11.34
C LEU A 169 -11.51 -2.43 10.29
N ASN A 170 -11.02 -2.37 9.04
CA ASN A 170 -11.69 -1.64 7.96
C ASN A 170 -13.05 -2.27 7.60
N LEU A 171 -13.13 -3.61 7.57
CA LEU A 171 -14.39 -4.33 7.34
C LEU A 171 -15.44 -3.96 8.38
N GLU A 172 -15.09 -4.10 9.65
CA GLU A 172 -15.98 -3.85 10.78
C GLU A 172 -16.37 -2.37 10.90
N LEU A 173 -15.42 -1.45 10.72
CA LEU A 173 -15.72 -0.02 10.69
C LEU A 173 -16.65 0.34 9.53
N CYS A 174 -16.44 -0.23 8.34
CA CYS A 174 -17.29 0.05 7.18
C CYS A 174 -18.72 -0.47 7.36
N GLU A 175 -18.88 -1.61 8.04
CA GLU A 175 -20.18 -2.16 8.42
C GLU A 175 -20.89 -1.23 9.42
N MET A 176 -20.22 -0.87 10.52
CA MET A 176 -20.78 0.01 11.55
C MET A 176 -21.13 1.41 11.02
N LEU A 177 -20.35 1.93 10.07
CA LEU A 177 -20.59 3.22 9.42
C LEU A 177 -21.57 3.12 8.23
N ALA A 178 -22.03 1.92 7.88
CA ALA A 178 -22.85 1.65 6.69
C ALA A 178 -22.30 2.28 5.40
N CYS A 179 -20.97 2.30 5.26
CA CYS A 179 -20.30 3.08 4.21
C CYS A 179 -19.70 2.25 3.08
N GLY A 180 -19.78 0.91 3.13
CA GLY A 180 -19.16 0.02 2.15
C GLY A 180 -19.60 0.24 0.69
N GLY A 181 -20.78 0.82 0.46
CA GLY A 181 -21.27 1.19 -0.87
C GLY A 181 -20.67 2.49 -1.44
N SER A 182 -20.13 3.36 -0.59
CA SER A 182 -19.56 4.65 -0.98
C SER A 182 -18.19 4.49 -1.65
N ALA A 183 -17.77 5.48 -2.44
CA ALA A 183 -16.44 5.49 -3.04
C ALA A 183 -15.31 5.39 -1.99
N ALA A 184 -15.43 6.15 -0.89
CA ALA A 184 -14.48 6.12 0.22
C ALA A 184 -14.46 4.76 0.94
N GLY A 185 -15.63 4.17 1.18
CA GLY A 185 -15.75 2.83 1.77
C GLY A 185 -15.10 1.76 0.89
N LYS A 186 -15.31 1.80 -0.43
CA LYS A 186 -14.66 0.87 -1.37
C LYS A 186 -13.13 0.99 -1.33
N VAL A 187 -12.58 2.20 -1.21
CA VAL A 187 -11.14 2.42 -1.04
C VAL A 187 -10.66 1.79 0.26
N ALA A 188 -11.32 2.07 1.39
CA ALA A 188 -10.95 1.54 2.70
C ALA A 188 -10.98 0.00 2.74
N LEU A 189 -12.04 -0.60 2.18
CA LEU A 189 -12.19 -2.07 2.07
C LEU A 189 -11.16 -2.71 1.16
N SER A 190 -10.67 -1.99 0.14
CA SER A 190 -9.69 -2.53 -0.81
C SER A 190 -8.24 -2.31 -0.37
N TYR A 191 -7.98 -1.46 0.62
CA TYR A 191 -6.63 -1.03 1.00
C TYR A 191 -5.67 -2.20 1.26
N SER A 192 -6.01 -3.10 2.19
CA SER A 192 -5.13 -4.23 2.56
C SER A 192 -4.87 -5.18 1.39
N ARG A 193 -5.88 -5.40 0.53
CA ARG A 193 -5.74 -6.20 -0.68
C ARG A 193 -4.83 -5.52 -1.70
N LEU A 194 -4.96 -4.21 -1.87
CA LEU A 194 -4.10 -3.43 -2.76
C LEU A 194 -2.65 -3.41 -2.27
N TYR A 195 -2.44 -3.23 -0.97
CA TYR A 195 -1.13 -3.20 -0.35
C TYR A 195 -0.39 -4.53 -0.52
N ARG A 196 -1.08 -5.66 -0.28
CA ARG A 196 -0.55 -7.01 -0.54
C ARG A 196 -0.20 -7.22 -2.01
N ALA A 197 -1.10 -6.86 -2.92
CA ALA A 197 -0.85 -7.02 -4.35
C ALA A 197 0.34 -6.19 -4.87
N ILE A 198 0.64 -5.02 -4.27
CA ILE A 198 1.91 -4.30 -4.53
C ILE A 198 3.12 -5.14 -4.07
N GLY A 199 3.02 -5.80 -2.91
CA GLY A 199 4.00 -6.77 -2.43
C GLY A 199 4.19 -7.95 -3.38
N ASP A 200 3.10 -8.52 -3.91
CA ASP A 200 3.15 -9.62 -4.87
C ASP A 200 3.85 -9.22 -6.18
N VAL A 201 3.69 -7.97 -6.62
CA VAL A 201 4.44 -7.42 -7.78
C VAL A 201 5.92 -7.27 -7.44
N GLU A 202 6.25 -6.79 -6.25
CA GLU A 202 7.64 -6.66 -5.79
C GLU A 202 8.31 -8.03 -5.74
N GLU A 203 7.68 -9.00 -5.10
CA GLU A 203 8.17 -10.36 -4.98
C GLU A 203 8.34 -11.03 -6.35
N ALA A 204 7.35 -10.91 -7.23
CA ALA A 204 7.44 -11.45 -8.59
C ALA A 204 8.58 -10.81 -9.39
N ALA A 205 8.77 -9.49 -9.29
CA ALA A 205 9.86 -8.79 -9.98
C ALA A 205 11.24 -9.14 -9.42
N LEU A 206 11.36 -9.39 -8.11
CA LEU A 206 12.63 -9.69 -7.46
C LEU A 206 13.01 -11.19 -7.56
N LYS A 207 12.06 -12.11 -7.53
CA LYS A 207 12.32 -13.56 -7.68
C LYS A 207 12.81 -13.97 -9.08
N MET A 208 12.62 -13.11 -10.08
CA MET A 208 13.13 -13.34 -11.45
C MET A 208 14.66 -13.30 -11.58
N GLN A 209 15.38 -13.21 -10.45
CA GLN A 209 16.84 -13.17 -10.34
C GLN A 209 17.48 -14.55 -10.19
N GLU A 210 16.71 -15.59 -9.85
CA GLU A 210 17.24 -16.94 -9.63
C GLU A 210 17.40 -17.77 -10.93
N VAL A 211 17.37 -17.13 -12.11
CA VAL A 211 17.42 -17.79 -13.44
C VAL A 211 18.54 -17.25 -14.31
#